data_AF-A0A9X6YQW0-F1
#
_entry.id   AF-A0A9X6YQW0-F1
#
_cell.length_a   1.000
_cell.length_b   1.000
_cell.length_c   1.000
_cell.angle_alpha   90.00
_cell.angle_beta   90.00
_cell.angle_gamma   90.00
#
_symmetry.space_group_name_H-M   'P 1'
#
loop_
_entity.id
_entity.type
_entity.pdbx_description
1 polymer ?
#
loop_
_entity_poly.entity_id
_entity_poly.type
_entity_poly.pdbx_seq_one_letter_code
_entity_poly.pdbx_strand_id
1 'polypeptide(L)' 'MGYFNPELIKNNLDQEEAIQIAENYMKRFAETYEEKEYAAEVIERIYNEDTTCEDIEFILECKKLT' A
#
# COMPACT_ATOMS: atom_id res chain seq x y z
N MET A 1 -18.36 -7.82 -8.36
CA MET A 1 -18.19 -8.17 -6.93
C MET A 1 -16.82 -7.63 -6.57
N GLY A 2 -16.75 -6.53 -5.83
CA GLY A 2 -15.48 -6.06 -5.30
C GLY A 2 -14.99 -7.14 -4.35
N TYR A 3 -13.88 -7.76 -4.67
CA TYR A 3 -13.32 -8.79 -3.83
C TYR A 3 -12.59 -8.07 -2.68
N PHE A 4 -12.72 -8.66 -1.51
CA PHE A 4 -12.36 -8.03 -0.25
C PHE A 4 -10.98 -8.56 0.16
N ASN A 5 -10.00 -7.67 0.29
CA ASN A 5 -8.74 -8.04 0.91
C ASN A 5 -8.92 -8.12 2.44
N PRO A 6 -8.84 -9.31 3.07
CA PRO A 6 -9.07 -9.47 4.50
C PRO A 6 -7.95 -8.83 5.35
N GLU A 7 -6.73 -8.72 4.84
CA GLU A 7 -5.60 -8.11 5.55
C GLU A 7 -5.75 -6.59 5.66
N LEU A 8 -6.25 -5.93 4.61
CA LEU A 8 -6.59 -4.50 4.64
C LEU A 8 -7.72 -4.22 5.65
N ILE A 9 -8.79 -5.03 5.64
CA ILE A 9 -9.93 -4.87 6.55
C ILE A 9 -9.54 -5.08 8.01
N LYS A 10 -8.70 -6.09 8.30
CA LYS A 10 -8.19 -6.33 9.66
C LYS A 10 -7.47 -5.10 10.23
N ASN A 11 -6.89 -4.28 9.37
CA ASN A 11 -6.16 -3.07 9.74
C ASN A 11 -6.98 -1.78 9.58
N ASN A 12 -8.30 -1.90 9.36
CA ASN A 12 -9.21 -0.77 9.07
C ASN A 12 -8.69 0.13 7.93
N LEU A 13 -8.13 -0.49 6.88
CA LEU A 13 -7.71 0.20 5.68
C LEU A 13 -8.67 -0.15 4.54
N ASP A 14 -9.16 0.88 3.86
CA ASP A 14 -9.84 0.70 2.58
C ASP A 14 -8.79 0.53 1.46
N GLN A 15 -9.16 -0.22 0.41
CA GLN A 15 -8.28 -0.41 -0.75
C GLN A 15 -7.85 0.92 -1.38
N GLU A 16 -8.80 1.86 -1.51
CA GLU A 16 -8.53 3.20 -2.02
C GLU A 16 -7.61 4.01 -1.09
N GLU A 17 -7.81 3.89 0.23
CA GLU A 17 -6.95 4.53 1.22
C GLU A 17 -5.52 3.99 1.15
N ALA A 18 -5.36 2.68 1.06
CA ALA A 18 -4.07 2.01 0.95
C ALA A 18 -3.30 2.43 -0.32
N ILE A 19 -3.98 2.51 -1.46
CA ILE A 19 -3.39 3.00 -2.71
C ILE A 19 -2.96 4.46 -2.55
N GLN A 20 -3.80 5.32 -1.98
CA GLN A 20 -3.45 6.73 -1.77
C GLN A 20 -2.24 6.90 -0.85
N ILE A 21 -2.12 6.09 0.20
CA ILE A 21 -0.96 6.10 1.10
C ILE A 21 0.32 5.73 0.34
N ALA A 22 0.30 4.61 -0.40
CA ALA A 22 1.45 4.15 -1.18
C ALA A 22 1.85 5.15 -2.29
N GLU A 23 0.86 5.75 -2.97
CA GLU A 23 1.12 6.82 -3.95
C GLU A 23 1.72 8.07 -3.31
N ASN A 24 1.22 8.48 -2.14
CA ASN A 24 1.76 9.64 -1.42
C ASN A 24 3.19 9.38 -0.97
N TYR A 25 3.49 8.17 -0.50
CA TYR A 25 4.85 7.73 -0.20
C TYR A 25 5.75 7.86 -1.42
N MET A 26 5.34 7.32 -2.57
CA MET A 26 6.12 7.36 -3.81
C MET A 26 6.37 8.80 -4.30
N LYS A 27 5.39 9.70 -4.14
CA LYS A 27 5.48 11.09 -4.60
C LYS A 27 6.31 11.98 -3.66
N ARG A 28 6.30 11.73 -2.35
CA ARG A 28 6.86 12.65 -1.35
C ARG A 28 8.07 12.12 -0.60
N PHE A 29 8.18 10.80 -0.42
CA PHE A 29 9.14 10.18 0.49
C PHE A 29 10.11 9.24 -0.21
N ALA A 30 9.71 8.57 -1.29
CA ALA A 30 10.61 7.68 -2.03
C ALA A 30 11.72 8.48 -2.73
N GLU A 31 12.94 8.38 -2.23
CA GLU A 31 14.12 9.09 -2.76
C GLU A 31 14.82 8.26 -3.84
N THR A 32 14.84 6.94 -3.66
CA THR A 32 15.52 5.99 -4.53
C THR A 32 14.59 5.38 -5.58
N TYR A 33 15.18 4.79 -6.62
CA TYR A 33 14.42 4.03 -7.62
C TYR A 33 13.82 2.76 -7.02
N GLU A 34 14.56 2.07 -6.15
CA GLU A 34 14.13 0.84 -5.46
C GLU A 34 12.88 1.08 -4.60
N GLU A 35 12.83 2.17 -3.84
CA GLU A 35 11.64 2.53 -3.04
C GLU A 35 10.41 2.82 -3.91
N LYS A 36 10.61 3.44 -5.07
CA LYS A 36 9.52 3.72 -6.02
C LYS A 36 9.02 2.45 -6.69
N GLU A 37 9.93 1.56 -7.07
CA GLU A 37 9.61 0.26 -7.64
C GLU A 37 8.83 -0.59 -6.63
N TYR A 38 9.30 -0.67 -5.38
CA TYR A 38 8.60 -1.40 -4.32
C TYR A 38 7.20 -0.83 -4.04
N ALA A 39 7.06 0.49 -3.92
CA ALA A 39 5.75 1.12 -3.72
C ALA A 39 4.80 0.87 -4.91
N ALA A 40 5.33 0.78 -6.15
CA ALA A 40 4.53 0.45 -7.33
C ALA A 40 4.07 -1.02 -7.32
N GLU A 41 4.95 -1.95 -6.92
CA GLU A 41 4.56 -3.36 -6.74
C GLU A 41 3.48 -3.52 -5.66
N VAL A 42 3.61 -2.81 -4.53
CA VAL A 42 2.61 -2.83 -3.46
C VAL A 42 1.25 -2.36 -3.99
N ILE A 43 1.21 -1.28 -4.78
CA ILE A 43 -0.02 -0.79 -5.40
C ILE A 43 -0.62 -1.85 -6.34
N GLU A 44 0.20 -2.49 -7.17
CA GLU A 44 -0.25 -3.55 -8.07
C GLU A 44 -0.83 -4.75 -7.29
N ARG A 45 -0.19 -5.17 -6.20
CA ARG A 45 -0.68 -6.24 -5.31
C ARG A 45 -1.97 -5.85 -4.58
N ILE A 46 -2.14 -4.57 -4.23
CA ILE A 46 -3.41 -4.07 -3.68
C ILE A 46 -4.53 -4.17 -4.74
N TYR A 47 -4.26 -3.82 -6.00
CA TYR A 47 -5.22 -3.94 -7.09
C TYR A 47 -5.56 -5.39 -7.44
N ASN A 48 -4.56 -6.27 -7.41
CA ASN A 48 -4.70 -7.70 -7.67
C ASN A 48 -5.20 -8.48 -6.45
N GLU A 49 -5.44 -7.80 -5.32
CA GLU A 49 -5.92 -8.37 -4.06
C GLU A 49 -4.98 -9.46 -3.48
N ASP A 50 -3.72 -9.46 -3.92
CA ASP A 50 -2.64 -10.37 -3.50
C ASP A 50 -1.74 -9.69 -2.46
N THR A 51 -2.35 -8.87 -1.62
CA THR A 51 -1.63 -8.05 -0.63
C THR A 51 -1.17 -8.93 0.51
N THR A 52 0.11 -8.90 0.80
CA THR A 52 0.76 -9.69 1.85
C THR A 52 0.81 -8.93 3.18
N CYS A 53 1.13 -9.62 4.28
CA CYS A 53 1.32 -8.93 5.57
C CYS A 53 2.45 -7.89 5.52
N GLU A 54 3.51 -8.14 4.75
CA GLU A 54 4.62 -7.18 4.56
C GLU A 54 4.14 -5.90 3.87
N ASP A 55 3.31 -6.04 2.83
CA ASP A 55 2.73 -4.90 2.12
C ASP A 55 1.87 -4.05 3.07
N ILE A 56 1.11 -4.68 3.97
CA ILE A 56 0.32 -3.99 4.99
C ILE A 56 1.19 -3.25 6.00
N GLU A 57 2.25 -3.88 6.50
CA GLU A 57 3.20 -3.23 7.41
C GLU A 57 3.80 -1.99 6.76
N PHE A 58 4.24 -2.10 5.50
CA PHE A 58 4.73 -0.98 4.71
C PHE A 58 3.70 0.16 4.59
N ILE A 59 2.45 -0.14 4.24
CA ILE A 59 1.38 0.87 4.13
C ILE A 59 1.14 1.55 5.49
N LEU A 60 1.13 0.79 6.59
CA LEU A 60 0.96 1.34 7.94
C LEU A 60 2.13 2.23 8.36
N GLU A 61 3.35 1.88 7.96
CA GLU A 61 4.52 2.73 8.16
C GLU A 61 4.41 4.03 7.34
N CYS A 62 4.05 3.93 6.06
CA CYS A 62 3.80 5.09 5.19
C CYS A 62 2.71 6.01 5.76
N LYS A 63 1.65 5.44 6.35
CA LYS A 63 0.57 6.18 7.00
C LYS A 63 1.06 7.02 8.19
N LYS A 64 2.08 6.57 8.92
CA LYS A 64 2.70 7.35 10.02
C LYS A 64 3.53 8.52 9.53
N LEU A 65 4.00 8.46 8.28
CA LEU A 65 4.81 9.52 7.64
C LEU A 65 3.94 10.61 7.00
N THR A 66 2.64 10.38 6.84
CA THR A 66 1.68 11.30 6.19
C THR A 66 1.04 12.26 7.18
#